data_AF-A0A942D0W5-F1
#
_entry.id   AF-A0A942D0W5-F1
#
_cell.length_a   1.000
_cell.length_b   1.000
_cell.length_c   1.000
_cell.angle_alpha   90.00
_cell.angle_beta   90.00
_cell.angle_gamma   90.00
#
_symmetry.space_group_name_H-M   'P 1'
#
loop_
_entity.id
_entity.type
_entity.pdbx_description
1 polymer ?
#
loop_
_entity_poly.entity_id
_entity_poly.type
_entity_poly.pdbx_seq_one_letter_code
_entity_poly.pdbx_strand_id
1 'polypeptide(L)' 'MPPVFWIGVGFGAVIFFISVIFSIRSRSGTVATGAAIGLFMGLMLAFPLIALGLATS' A
#
# COMPACT_ATOMS: atom_id res chain seq x y z
N MET A 1 8.95 13.38 11.11
CA MET A 1 8.96 12.95 9.69
C MET A 1 8.06 13.86 8.87
N PRO A 2 8.48 14.29 7.67
CA PRO A 2 7.75 15.22 6.82
C PRO A 2 6.33 14.72 6.44
N PRO A 3 5.36 15.62 6.22
CA PRO A 3 3.99 15.24 5.86
C PRO A 3 3.89 14.33 4.63
N VAL A 4 4.79 14.52 3.65
CA VAL A 4 4.85 13.74 2.40
C VAL A 4 5.10 12.25 2.67
N PHE A 5 5.91 11.92 3.68
CA PHE A 5 6.11 10.53 4.10
C PHE A 5 4.80 9.87 4.51
N TRP A 6 4.02 10.55 5.36
CA TRP A 6 2.75 10.03 5.87
C TRP A 6 1.68 9.92 4.78
N ILE A 7 1.69 10.81 3.79
CA ILE A 7 0.84 10.69 2.60
C ILE A 7 1.19 9.41 1.84
N GLY A 8 2.47 9.13 1.63
CA GLY A 8 2.92 7.88 1.00
C GLY A 8 2.46 6.64 1.78
N VAL A 9 2.67 6.61 3.10
CA VAL A 9 2.22 5.51 3.96
C VAL A 9 0.71 5.31 3.90
N GLY A 10 -0.07 6.40 3.99
CA GLY A 10 -1.53 6.35 3.90
C GLY A 10 -2.00 5.82 2.54
N PHE A 11 -1.37 6.25 1.46
CA PHE A 11 -1.68 5.78 0.11
C PHE A 11 -1.42 4.28 -0.05
N GLY A 12 -0.27 3.80 0.42
CA GLY A 12 0.05 2.37 0.42
C GLY A 12 -0.93 1.55 1.27
N ALA A 13 -1.33 2.06 2.44
CA ALA A 13 -2.32 1.41 3.31
C ALA A 13 -3.70 1.29 2.66
N VAL A 14 -4.14 2.31 1.92
CA VAL A 14 -5.40 2.27 1.16
C VAL A 14 -5.35 1.20 0.07
N ILE A 15 -4.27 1.13 -0.71
CA ILE A 15 -4.10 0.11 -1.75
C ILE A 15 -4.11 -1.30 -1.14
N PHE A 16 -3.40 -1.48 -0.03
CA PHE A 16 -3.39 -2.74 0.71
C PHE A 16 -4.81 -3.15 1.13
N PHE A 17 -5.55 -2.25 1.78
CA PHE A 17 -6.92 -2.53 2.23
C PHE A 17 -7.86 -2.87 1.08
N ILE A 18 -7.80 -2.11 -0.02
CA ILE A 18 -8.60 -2.37 -1.22
C ILE A 18 -8.30 -3.77 -1.75
N SER A 19 -7.02 -4.13 -1.90
CA SER A 19 -6.62 -5.45 -2.42
C SER A 19 -7.11 -6.61 -1.54
N VAL A 20 -7.03 -6.44 -0.21
CA VAL A 20 -7.56 -7.42 0.76
C VAL A 20 -9.07 -7.56 0.62
N ILE A 21 -9.82 -6.46 0.54
CA ILE A 21 -11.28 -6.47 0.37
C ILE A 21 -11.67 -7.16 -0.94
N PHE A 22 -10.98 -6.86 -2.04
CA PHE A 22 -11.24 -7.50 -3.32
C PHE A 22 -10.95 -9.00 -3.28
N SER A 23 -9.85 -9.43 -2.63
CA SER A 23 -9.54 -10.85 -2.51
C SER A 23 -10.51 -11.62 -1.62
N ILE A 24 -10.98 -11.03 -0.51
CA ILE A 24 -12.02 -11.64 0.34
C ILE A 24 -13.32 -11.87 -0.44
N ARG A 25 -13.64 -10.97 -1.37
CA ARG A 25 -14.84 -11.08 -2.21
C ARG A 25 -14.63 -11.97 -3.45
N SER A 26 -13.40 -12.39 -3.74
CA SER A 26 -13.09 -13.25 -4.87
C SER A 26 -13.39 -14.72 -4.55
N ARG A 27 -13.93 -15.46 -5.51
CA ARG A 27 -14.17 -16.91 -5.38
C ARG A 27 -12.88 -17.74 -5.49
N SER A 28 -11.84 -17.17 -6.11
CA SER A 28 -10.56 -17.83 -6.36
C SER A 28 -9.39 -17.20 -5.57
N GLY A 29 -9.61 -16.06 -4.93
CA GLY A 29 -8.62 -15.36 -4.14
C GLY A 29 -8.62 -15.78 -2.67
N THR A 30 -7.48 -15.66 -2.01
CA THR A 30 -7.39 -15.78 -0.54
C THR A 30 -7.01 -14.43 0.07
N VAL A 31 -7.35 -14.23 1.34
CA VAL A 31 -6.92 -13.04 2.11
C VAL A 31 -5.41 -12.86 2.03
N ALA A 32 -4.65 -13.95 2.18
CA ALA A 32 -3.20 -13.93 2.14
C ALA A 32 -2.66 -13.44 0.78
N THR A 33 -3.26 -13.92 -0.33
CA THR A 33 -2.92 -13.47 -1.68
C THR A 33 -3.21 -11.98 -1.85
N GLY A 34 -4.39 -11.51 -1.42
CA GLY A 34 -4.74 -10.09 -1.48
C GLY A 34 -3.84 -9.20 -0.62
N ALA A 35 -3.48 -9.66 0.57
CA ALA A 35 -2.55 -8.96 1.44
C ALA A 35 -1.16 -8.86 0.80
N ALA A 36 -0.64 -9.94 0.21
CA ALA A 36 0.65 -9.95 -0.46
C ALA A 36 0.68 -9.03 -1.69
N ILE A 37 -0.34 -9.11 -2.56
CA ILE A 37 -0.46 -8.25 -3.74
C ILE A 37 -0.61 -6.79 -3.34
N GLY A 38 -1.52 -6.51 -2.39
CA GLY A 38 -1.77 -5.16 -1.89
C GLY A 38 -0.55 -4.53 -1.23
N LEU A 39 0.23 -5.32 -0.48
CA LEU A 39 1.46 -4.85 0.15
C LEU A 39 2.52 -4.55 -0.90
N PHE A 40 2.74 -5.46 -1.87
CA PHE A 40 3.70 -5.24 -2.95
C PHE A 40 3.33 -4.02 -3.80
N MET A 41 2.10 -3.95 -4.31
CA MET A 41 1.62 -2.84 -5.13
C MET A 41 1.56 -1.54 -4.35
N GLY A 42 1.06 -1.57 -3.11
CA GLY A 42 0.99 -0.42 -2.23
C GLY A 42 2.36 0.18 -1.97
N LEU A 43 3.37 -0.65 -1.68
CA LEU A 43 4.75 -0.20 -1.52
C LEU A 43 5.33 0.36 -2.82
N MET A 44 5.15 -0.34 -3.95
CA MET A 44 5.66 0.12 -5.25
C MET A 44 5.11 1.51 -5.63
N LEU A 45 3.81 1.71 -5.45
CA LEU A 45 3.14 2.95 -5.83
C LEU A 45 3.38 4.08 -4.82
N ALA A 46 3.48 3.77 -3.52
CA ALA A 46 3.80 4.74 -2.48
C ALA A 46 5.29 5.10 -2.40
N PHE A 47 6.18 4.28 -2.97
CA PHE A 47 7.63 4.41 -2.84
C PHE A 47 8.16 5.81 -3.16
N PRO A 48 7.76 6.49 -4.25
CA PRO A 48 8.27 7.83 -4.55
C PRO A 48 7.96 8.86 -3.47
N LEU A 49 6.77 8.80 -2.86
CA LEU A 49 6.34 9.71 -1.80
C LEU A 49 7.06 9.42 -0.49
N ILE A 50 7.20 8.13 -0.15
CA ILE A 50 7.94 7.69 1.04
C ILE A 50 9.41 8.11 0.93
N ALA A 51 10.04 7.83 -0.22
CA ALA A 51 11.43 8.20 -0.49
C ALA A 51 11.64 9.72 -0.46
N LEU A 52 10.75 10.50 -1.07
CA LEU A 52 10.80 11.96 -1.03
C LEU A 52 10.66 12.48 0.40
N GLY A 53 9.73 11.92 1.17
CA GLY A 53 9.56 12.26 2.58
C GLY A 53 10.80 11.96 3.41
N LEU A 54 11.48 10.83 3.17
CA LEU A 54 12.73 10.49 3.84
C LEU A 54 13.90 11.37 3.41
N ALA A 55 14.02 11.70 2.14
CA ALA A 55 15.11 12.51 1.60
C ALA A 55 15.05 13.99 2.02
N THR A 56 13.87 14.45 2.46
CA THR A 56 13.62 15.83 2.91
C THR A 56 13.46 15.93 4.43
N SER A 57 13.79 14.86 5.16
CA SER A 57 13.76 14.76 6.63
C SER A 57 15.06 15.22 7.28
#